data_AF-A0A367KI33-F1
#
_entry.id   AF-A0A367KI33-F1
#
_cell.length_a   1.000
_cell.length_b   1.000
_cell.length_c   1.000
_cell.angle_alpha   90.00
_cell.angle_beta   90.00
_cell.angle_gamma   90.00
#
_symmetry.space_group_name_H-M   'P 1'
#
loop_
_entity.id
_entity.type
_entity.pdbx_description
1 polymer ?
#
loop_
_entity_poly.entity_id
_entity_poly.type
_entity_poly.pdbx_seq_one_letter_code
_entity_poly.pdbx_strand_id
1 'polypeptide(L)'
;KISADTDLSSVIYATDTIIPVSNQVIGALKDTKQDVASILEQVKKDKQGIQTDLVLQYTSKFESAKRALYLTRLLHGYARTLGNSANKVIPMKELSGSLMELASPIIQLLQSTLDDSTKTIVCSLSTEYIAALCSMPMGDQHVKASKHILATFWFIYSLMHNIGDVVSIELLSNTFVSWIKNSSREQFDLVIIGFVEQAEEQAANRDSIEKEKHHLIFIQLLSLLFSASTEYQKAKLKRHIPVFIIKITLIAGKINSLKFLQMMLSLLDQLTVDESYRLSSFDLSLVLSCLIQVARPDVQKLKSQINRQFAHDLFTDICHILSNLMRHYKEQMTDVMPPFIGITQSLLHCFKSGHVHLVSGLNAKKHNVDSKNTPRTITLLSDFAPLNDTAAQQYSRLLKTITQKQHSYIAGKTNRSSQSVMKAISKHTPSVLVEYFTIQSNSTMSILQPSIKSALINALYEILDLCSDDDRSFIMTCLDAPGKLLFKEFYSNWKTNHKYSGQ
;
A
#
# COMPACT_ATOMS: atom_id res chain seq x y z
N LYS A 1 8.18 5.95 37.78
CA LYS A 1 7.93 6.29 39.20
C LYS A 1 6.55 6.92 39.28
N ILE A 2 5.75 6.40 40.19
CA ILE A 2 4.32 6.66 40.39
C ILE A 2 4.12 8.04 41.01
N SER A 3 3.19 8.84 40.49
CA SER A 3 2.33 9.72 41.30
C SER A 3 0.91 9.20 41.06
N ALA A 4 0.29 8.37 41.90
CA ALA A 4 -0.12 8.64 43.28
C ALA A 4 -0.74 10.03 43.43
N ASP A 5 -1.68 10.33 42.53
CA ASP A 5 -2.91 11.08 42.80
C ASP A 5 -3.83 10.91 41.58
N THR A 6 -4.30 9.68 41.34
CA THR A 6 -5.57 9.52 40.63
C THR A 6 -6.65 10.05 41.56
N ASP A 7 -6.99 11.31 41.33
CA ASP A 7 -7.98 12.12 42.02
C ASP A 7 -9.19 11.27 42.48
N LEU A 8 -9.31 11.00 43.77
CA LEU A 8 -10.38 10.17 44.34
C LEU A 8 -11.78 10.70 43.98
N SER A 9 -11.89 12.00 43.69
CA SER A 9 -13.12 12.64 43.20
C SER A 9 -13.56 12.11 41.82
N SER A 10 -12.60 11.81 40.93
CA SER A 10 -12.85 11.26 39.60
C SER A 10 -13.30 9.80 39.64
N VAL A 11 -12.81 9.02 40.61
CA VAL A 11 -13.18 7.61 40.80
C VAL A 11 -14.57 7.51 41.41
N ILE A 12 -14.93 8.35 42.37
CA ILE A 12 -16.28 8.37 42.96
C ILE A 12 -17.32 8.80 41.92
N TYR A 13 -17.08 9.89 41.18
CA TYR A 13 -17.96 10.33 40.09
C TYR A 13 -18.12 9.27 38.99
N ALA A 14 -17.03 8.59 38.61
CA ALA A 14 -17.06 7.49 37.67
C ALA A 14 -17.86 6.30 38.21
N THR A 15 -17.72 5.96 39.50
CA THR A 15 -18.43 4.83 40.11
C THR A 15 -19.94 5.11 40.19
N ASP A 16 -20.34 6.31 40.63
CA ASP A 16 -21.75 6.65 40.83
C ASP A 16 -22.51 6.91 39.52
N THR A 17 -21.81 7.37 38.46
CA THR A 17 -22.44 7.73 37.19
C THR A 17 -22.29 6.66 36.11
N ILE A 18 -21.13 5.99 36.01
CA ILE A 18 -20.84 5.07 34.90
C ILE A 18 -21.39 3.67 35.18
N ILE A 19 -21.46 3.21 36.44
CA ILE A 19 -22.06 1.92 36.75
C ILE A 19 -23.53 1.85 36.29
N PRO A 20 -24.42 2.81 36.64
CA PRO A 20 -25.80 2.79 36.18
C PRO A 20 -25.92 2.81 34.65
N VAL A 21 -25.12 3.66 33.98
CA VAL A 21 -25.09 3.75 32.51
C VAL A 21 -24.64 2.42 31.90
N SER A 22 -23.63 1.78 32.45
CA SER A 22 -23.14 0.49 31.94
C SER A 22 -24.18 -0.62 32.08
N ASN A 23 -24.91 -0.66 33.19
CA ASN A 23 -25.99 -1.63 33.40
C ASN A 23 -27.16 -1.38 32.44
N GLN A 24 -27.50 -0.12 32.20
CA GLN A 24 -28.52 0.24 31.19
C GLN A 24 -28.10 -0.17 29.78
N VAL A 25 -26.84 0.03 29.41
CA VAL A 25 -26.32 -0.40 28.11
C VAL A 25 -26.34 -1.93 27.99
N ILE A 26 -25.97 -2.68 29.03
CA ILE A 26 -26.08 -4.14 29.06
C ILE A 26 -27.52 -4.59 28.88
N GLY A 27 -28.48 -3.96 29.59
CA GLY A 27 -29.90 -4.22 29.40
C GLY A 27 -30.33 -3.99 27.95
N ALA A 28 -29.96 -2.84 27.38
CA ALA A 28 -30.27 -2.49 26.00
C ALA A 28 -29.64 -3.45 24.97
N LEU A 29 -28.46 -4.03 25.24
CA LEU A 29 -27.86 -5.06 24.39
C LEU A 29 -28.64 -6.38 24.44
N LYS A 30 -29.14 -6.78 25.63
CA LYS A 30 -30.00 -7.96 25.78
C LYS A 30 -31.33 -7.77 25.06
N ASP A 31 -31.93 -6.59 25.17
CA ASP A 31 -33.15 -6.22 24.44
C ASP A 31 -32.89 -6.22 22.92
N THR A 32 -31.76 -5.65 22.49
CA THR A 32 -31.31 -5.67 21.09
C THR A 32 -31.20 -7.10 20.56
N LYS A 33 -30.67 -8.04 21.36
CA LYS A 33 -30.56 -9.46 20.97
C LYS A 33 -31.94 -10.06 20.72
N GLN A 34 -32.88 -9.82 21.63
CA GLN A 34 -34.25 -10.31 21.50
C GLN A 34 -34.95 -9.70 20.29
N ASP A 35 -34.78 -8.40 20.07
CA ASP A 35 -35.34 -7.69 18.92
C ASP A 35 -34.76 -8.21 17.59
N VAL A 36 -33.44 -8.32 17.48
CA VAL A 36 -32.78 -8.85 16.27
C VAL A 36 -33.19 -10.30 16.01
N ALA A 37 -33.28 -11.15 17.03
CA ALA A 37 -33.74 -12.52 16.87
C ALA A 37 -35.21 -12.60 16.42
N SER A 38 -36.08 -11.74 16.96
CA SER A 38 -37.49 -11.68 16.58
C SER A 38 -37.66 -11.21 15.13
N ILE A 39 -36.91 -10.18 14.73
CA ILE A 39 -36.89 -9.66 13.36
C ILE A 39 -36.36 -10.74 12.41
N LEU A 40 -35.29 -11.45 12.78
CA LEU A 40 -34.72 -12.53 11.98
C LEU A 40 -35.74 -13.67 11.73
N GLU A 41 -36.48 -14.08 12.75
CA GLU A 41 -37.53 -15.10 12.61
C GLU A 41 -38.64 -14.63 11.66
N GLN A 42 -39.00 -13.35 11.70
CA GLN A 42 -40.02 -12.80 10.82
C GLN A 42 -39.52 -12.66 9.36
N VAL A 43 -38.29 -12.18 9.17
CA VAL A 43 -37.62 -12.13 7.86
C VAL A 43 -37.48 -13.53 7.23
N LYS A 44 -37.24 -14.57 8.05
CA LYS A 44 -37.20 -15.97 7.57
C LYS A 44 -38.57 -16.49 7.14
N LYS A 45 -39.65 -16.04 7.79
CA LYS A 45 -41.04 -16.43 7.47
C LYS A 45 -41.57 -15.72 6.21
N ASP A 46 -41.20 -14.45 6.02
CA ASP A 46 -41.74 -13.59 4.95
C ASP A 46 -40.98 -13.66 3.60
N LYS A 47 -40.35 -14.81 3.28
CA LYS A 47 -39.63 -15.04 2.00
C LYS A 47 -40.48 -14.89 0.71
N GLN A 48 -41.74 -14.46 0.79
CA GLN A 48 -42.69 -14.35 -0.33
C GLN A 48 -42.97 -12.89 -0.82
N GLY A 49 -42.12 -11.91 -0.50
CA GLY A 49 -42.02 -10.69 -1.33
C GLY A 49 -42.55 -9.37 -0.76
N ILE A 50 -42.69 -9.23 0.56
CA ILE A 50 -43.04 -7.94 1.21
C ILE A 50 -42.04 -7.64 2.34
N GLN A 51 -40.74 -7.52 2.01
CA GLN A 51 -39.69 -7.25 3.01
C GLN A 51 -39.50 -5.76 3.33
N THR A 52 -39.90 -4.84 2.43
CA THR A 52 -39.73 -3.39 2.59
C THR A 52 -40.55 -2.79 3.73
N ASP A 53 -41.78 -3.27 3.94
CA ASP A 53 -42.68 -2.77 5.00
C ASP A 53 -42.22 -3.18 6.42
N LEU A 54 -41.63 -4.37 6.55
CA LEU A 54 -41.10 -4.86 7.83
C LEU A 54 -39.97 -3.97 8.36
N VAL A 55 -39.12 -3.44 7.48
CA VAL A 55 -37.97 -2.64 7.92
C VAL A 55 -38.36 -1.22 8.32
N LEU A 56 -39.37 -0.63 7.67
CA LEU A 56 -39.99 0.61 8.15
C LEU A 56 -40.60 0.41 9.54
N GLN A 57 -41.29 -0.72 9.76
CA GLN A 57 -41.87 -1.06 11.05
C GLN A 57 -40.83 -1.22 12.17
N TYR A 58 -39.63 -1.69 11.84
CA TYR A 58 -38.55 -1.93 12.81
C TYR A 58 -37.47 -0.86 12.85
N THR A 59 -37.60 0.24 12.10
CA THR A 59 -36.58 1.30 12.03
C THR A 59 -36.24 1.88 13.41
N SER A 60 -37.24 2.09 14.27
CA SER A 60 -37.03 2.58 15.65
C SER A 60 -36.21 1.60 16.51
N LYS A 61 -36.41 0.28 16.32
CA LYS A 61 -35.66 -0.77 17.01
C LYS A 61 -34.21 -0.82 16.52
N PHE A 62 -33.99 -0.68 15.21
CA PHE A 62 -32.65 -0.60 14.63
C PHE A 62 -31.88 0.62 15.13
N GLU A 63 -32.52 1.79 15.22
CA GLU A 63 -31.89 2.99 15.77
C GLU A 63 -31.58 2.86 17.27
N SER A 64 -32.46 2.24 18.05
CA SER A 64 -32.19 1.93 19.46
C SER A 64 -30.98 1.00 19.62
N ALA A 65 -30.95 -0.09 18.84
CA ALA A 65 -29.84 -1.04 18.82
C ALA A 65 -28.52 -0.37 18.41
N LYS A 66 -28.55 0.49 17.39
CA LYS A 66 -27.40 1.27 16.94
C LYS A 66 -26.85 2.17 18.06
N ARG A 67 -27.73 2.86 18.79
CA ARG A 67 -27.34 3.68 19.95
C ARG A 67 -26.73 2.83 21.06
N ALA A 68 -27.31 1.67 21.37
CA ALA A 68 -26.76 0.76 22.37
C ALA A 68 -25.33 0.29 22.00
N LEU A 69 -25.10 -0.06 20.73
CA LEU A 69 -23.77 -0.45 20.22
C LEU A 69 -22.79 0.71 20.24
N TYR A 70 -23.23 1.91 19.84
CA TYR A 70 -22.42 3.13 19.91
C TYR A 70 -21.99 3.45 21.34
N LEU A 71 -22.92 3.38 22.30
CA LEU A 71 -22.64 3.59 23.72
C LEU A 71 -21.71 2.50 24.26
N THR A 72 -21.88 1.25 23.84
CA THR A 72 -20.97 0.14 24.19
C THR A 72 -19.55 0.44 23.74
N ARG A 73 -19.37 0.94 22.51
CA ARG A 73 -18.06 1.36 22.00
C ARG A 73 -17.45 2.48 22.85
N LEU A 74 -18.23 3.49 23.23
CA LEU A 74 -17.77 4.57 24.09
C LEU A 74 -17.39 4.09 25.48
N LEU A 75 -18.18 3.20 26.08
CA LEU A 75 -17.88 2.58 27.37
C LEU A 75 -16.57 1.77 27.32
N HIS A 76 -16.35 1.00 26.26
CA HIS A 76 -15.08 0.32 26.06
C HIS A 76 -13.91 1.30 25.87
N GLY A 77 -14.11 2.40 25.14
CA GLY A 77 -13.12 3.47 25.00
C GLY A 77 -12.76 4.11 26.35
N TYR A 78 -13.78 4.41 27.17
CA TYR A 78 -13.60 4.97 28.50
C TYR A 78 -12.91 3.97 29.45
N ALA A 79 -13.28 2.69 29.40
CA ALA A 79 -12.63 1.64 30.18
C ALA A 79 -11.12 1.56 29.93
N ARG A 80 -10.68 1.79 28.69
CA ARG A 80 -9.24 1.84 28.36
C ARG A 80 -8.55 3.00 29.08
N THR A 81 -9.19 4.16 29.20
CA THR A 81 -8.62 5.31 29.93
C THR A 81 -8.51 5.06 31.44
N LEU A 82 -9.42 4.26 32.01
CA LEU A 82 -9.40 3.89 33.42
C LEU A 82 -8.40 2.76 33.76
N GLY A 83 -7.89 2.05 32.75
CA GLY A 83 -6.92 0.96 32.93
C GLY A 83 -7.41 -0.11 33.91
N ASN A 84 -6.57 -0.46 34.90
CA ASN A 84 -6.86 -1.53 35.86
C ASN A 84 -8.08 -1.26 36.77
N SER A 85 -8.50 0.00 36.91
CA SER A 85 -9.68 0.38 37.70
C SER A 85 -10.98 0.18 36.93
N ALA A 86 -10.93 -0.07 35.62
CA ALA A 86 -12.12 -0.21 34.78
C ALA A 86 -13.05 -1.34 35.23
N ASN A 87 -12.49 -2.47 35.67
CA ASN A 87 -13.29 -3.61 36.12
C ASN A 87 -14.06 -3.35 37.43
N LYS A 88 -13.71 -2.31 38.19
CA LYS A 88 -14.45 -1.91 39.39
C LYS A 88 -15.65 -1.00 39.07
N VAL A 89 -15.61 -0.34 37.92
CA VAL A 89 -16.56 0.71 37.52
C VAL A 89 -17.46 0.24 36.38
N ILE A 90 -17.00 -0.72 35.57
CA ILE A 90 -17.78 -1.26 34.45
C ILE A 90 -17.72 -2.79 34.52
N PRO A 91 -18.88 -3.49 34.50
CA PRO A 91 -18.95 -4.95 34.46
C PRO A 91 -18.53 -5.47 33.07
N MET A 92 -17.24 -5.35 32.77
CA MET A 92 -16.62 -5.64 31.47
C MET A 92 -16.90 -7.05 30.97
N LYS A 93 -16.91 -8.04 31.85
CA LYS A 93 -17.20 -9.43 31.47
C LYS A 93 -18.64 -9.60 30.96
N GLU A 94 -19.61 -8.93 31.59
CA GLU A 94 -21.01 -9.02 31.20
C GLU A 94 -21.30 -8.19 29.94
N LEU A 95 -20.71 -6.98 29.85
CA LEU A 95 -20.78 -6.15 28.65
C LEU A 95 -20.19 -6.88 27.44
N SER A 96 -18.99 -7.45 27.60
CA SER A 96 -18.33 -8.20 26.54
C SER A 96 -19.07 -9.48 26.17
N GLY A 97 -19.59 -10.21 27.16
CA GLY A 97 -20.40 -11.41 26.93
C GLY A 97 -21.67 -11.10 26.13
N SER A 98 -22.41 -10.07 26.55
CA SER A 98 -23.64 -9.64 25.88
C SER A 98 -23.37 -9.21 24.43
N LEU A 99 -22.26 -8.53 24.17
CA LEU A 99 -21.87 -8.15 22.80
C LEU A 99 -21.49 -9.37 21.96
N MET A 100 -20.74 -10.35 22.49
CA MET A 100 -20.40 -11.57 21.75
C MET A 100 -21.62 -12.42 21.41
N GLU A 101 -22.64 -12.43 22.26
CA GLU A 101 -23.90 -13.14 22.01
C GLU A 101 -24.70 -12.55 20.84
N LEU A 102 -24.46 -11.29 20.48
CA LEU A 102 -25.08 -10.64 19.32
C LEU A 102 -24.45 -11.06 17.97
N ALA A 103 -23.28 -11.72 17.97
CA ALA A 103 -22.58 -12.09 16.76
C ALA A 103 -23.43 -12.95 15.82
N SER A 104 -23.96 -14.05 16.34
CA SER A 104 -24.71 -15.01 15.53
C SER A 104 -26.03 -14.41 14.99
N PRO A 105 -26.89 -13.75 15.81
CA PRO A 105 -28.11 -13.11 15.31
C PRO A 105 -27.85 -12.05 14.24
N ILE A 106 -26.86 -11.16 14.45
CA ILE A 106 -26.56 -10.07 13.50
C ILE A 106 -26.01 -10.62 12.20
N ILE A 107 -25.09 -11.59 12.25
CA ILE A 107 -24.54 -12.22 11.03
C ILE A 107 -25.64 -12.95 10.25
N GLN A 108 -26.52 -13.70 10.93
CA GLN A 108 -27.64 -14.38 10.27
C GLN A 108 -28.63 -13.39 9.66
N LEU A 109 -28.94 -12.28 10.34
CA LEU A 109 -29.79 -11.22 9.81
C LEU A 109 -29.17 -10.58 8.58
N LEU A 110 -27.88 -10.27 8.64
CA LEU A 110 -27.13 -9.73 7.52
C LEU A 110 -27.15 -10.68 6.32
N GLN A 111 -26.89 -11.97 6.52
CA GLN A 111 -26.94 -12.98 5.47
C GLN A 111 -28.34 -13.14 4.85
N SER A 112 -29.40 -13.02 5.66
CA SER A 112 -30.78 -13.15 5.18
C SER A 112 -31.29 -11.94 4.40
N THR A 113 -30.60 -10.79 4.47
CA THR A 113 -31.01 -9.51 3.86
C THR A 113 -30.09 -9.09 2.71
N LEU A 114 -29.18 -9.96 2.28
CA LEU A 114 -28.18 -9.71 1.23
C LEU A 114 -28.76 -9.38 -0.16
N ASP A 115 -30.04 -9.66 -0.43
CA ASP A 115 -30.67 -9.48 -1.74
C ASP A 115 -31.60 -8.27 -1.87
N ASP A 116 -31.94 -7.58 -0.77
CA ASP A 116 -33.09 -6.69 -0.72
C ASP A 116 -32.78 -5.18 -0.48
N SER A 117 -33.75 -4.31 -0.75
CA SER A 117 -33.74 -2.85 -0.53
C SER A 117 -33.47 -2.43 0.93
N THR A 118 -33.60 -3.37 1.86
CA THR A 118 -33.38 -3.24 3.30
C THR A 118 -31.92 -3.30 3.74
N LYS A 119 -31.00 -3.51 2.79
CA LYS A 119 -29.54 -3.60 2.99
C LYS A 119 -28.98 -2.47 3.84
N THR A 120 -29.35 -1.21 3.61
CA THR A 120 -28.67 -0.05 4.21
C THR A 120 -28.79 0.01 5.74
N ILE A 121 -29.98 -0.26 6.27
CA ILE A 121 -30.24 -0.21 7.73
C ILE A 121 -29.52 -1.36 8.45
N VAL A 122 -29.64 -2.59 7.94
CA VAL A 122 -28.98 -3.76 8.53
C VAL A 122 -27.45 -3.66 8.40
N CYS A 123 -26.96 -3.09 7.31
CA CYS A 123 -25.54 -2.79 7.11
C CYS A 123 -25.02 -1.74 8.09
N SER A 124 -25.79 -0.68 8.37
CA SER A 124 -25.43 0.33 9.36
C SER A 124 -25.37 -0.27 10.78
N LEU A 125 -26.36 -1.10 11.15
CA LEU A 125 -26.34 -1.82 12.42
C LEU A 125 -25.09 -2.74 12.53
N SER A 126 -24.84 -3.54 11.50
CA SER A 126 -23.70 -4.46 11.46
C SER A 126 -22.35 -3.74 11.54
N THR A 127 -22.27 -2.55 10.95
CA THR A 127 -21.09 -1.68 11.00
C THR A 127 -20.82 -1.19 12.43
N GLU A 128 -21.84 -0.69 13.13
CA GLU A 128 -21.68 -0.29 14.54
C GLU A 128 -21.41 -1.49 15.46
N TYR A 129 -22.00 -2.65 15.15
CA TYR A 129 -21.74 -3.88 15.89
C TYR A 129 -20.26 -4.30 15.83
N ILE A 130 -19.70 -4.40 14.63
CA ILE A 130 -18.29 -4.77 14.49
C ILE A 130 -17.37 -3.68 15.04
N ALA A 131 -17.78 -2.40 14.97
CA ALA A 131 -17.06 -1.31 15.62
C ALA A 131 -17.00 -1.42 17.14
N ALA A 132 -18.11 -1.82 17.77
CA ALA A 132 -18.16 -2.12 19.19
C ALA A 132 -17.31 -3.35 19.55
N LEU A 133 -17.36 -4.41 18.74
CA LEU A 133 -16.56 -5.63 18.94
C LEU A 133 -15.05 -5.36 18.89
N CYS A 134 -14.60 -4.63 17.87
CA CYS A 134 -13.19 -4.25 17.73
C CYS A 134 -12.71 -3.30 18.84
N SER A 135 -13.64 -2.68 19.57
CA SER A 135 -13.34 -1.78 20.69
C SER A 135 -13.24 -2.49 22.03
N MET A 136 -13.62 -3.77 22.12
CA MET A 136 -13.60 -4.53 23.38
C MET A 136 -12.21 -4.54 24.04
N PRO A 137 -12.14 -4.40 25.37
CA PRO A 137 -10.88 -4.48 26.09
C PRO A 137 -10.35 -5.92 26.17
N MET A 138 -9.04 -6.01 26.37
CA MET A 138 -8.28 -7.25 26.26
C MET A 138 -8.57 -8.21 27.41
N GLY A 139 -8.92 -9.46 27.07
CA GLY A 139 -9.01 -10.58 28.02
C GLY A 139 -8.82 -11.93 27.30
N ASP A 140 -8.52 -13.00 28.04
CA ASP A 140 -8.15 -14.32 27.48
C ASP A 140 -9.19 -14.91 26.52
N GLN A 141 -10.48 -14.63 26.75
CA GLN A 141 -11.56 -15.07 25.86
C GLN A 141 -11.53 -14.34 24.50
N HIS A 142 -11.05 -13.09 24.45
CA HIS A 142 -10.97 -12.30 23.22
C HIS A 142 -9.82 -12.72 22.31
N VAL A 143 -8.73 -13.26 22.86
CA VAL A 143 -7.64 -13.82 22.04
C VAL A 143 -8.17 -14.97 21.17
N LYS A 144 -8.95 -15.88 21.76
CA LYS A 144 -9.57 -17.00 21.03
C LYS A 144 -10.62 -16.53 20.01
N ALA A 145 -11.33 -15.44 20.31
CA ALA A 145 -12.33 -14.87 19.41
C ALA A 145 -11.72 -14.03 18.25
N SER A 146 -10.44 -13.67 18.31
CA SER A 146 -9.83 -12.71 17.36
C SER A 146 -9.88 -13.17 15.90
N LYS A 147 -9.74 -14.49 15.64
CA LYS A 147 -9.92 -15.05 14.28
C LYS A 147 -11.35 -14.84 13.77
N HIS A 148 -12.35 -15.07 14.62
CA HIS A 148 -13.76 -14.88 14.27
C HIS A 148 -14.06 -13.40 14.05
N ILE A 149 -13.56 -12.51 14.91
CA ILE A 149 -13.70 -11.06 14.76
C ILE A 149 -13.10 -10.60 13.42
N LEU A 150 -11.89 -11.08 13.06
CA LEU A 150 -11.27 -10.75 11.78
C LEU A 150 -12.12 -11.21 10.59
N ALA A 151 -12.64 -12.44 10.63
CA ALA A 151 -13.49 -12.98 9.58
C ALA A 151 -14.80 -12.19 9.43
N THR A 152 -15.47 -11.88 10.54
CA THR A 152 -16.69 -11.06 10.54
C THR A 152 -16.40 -9.64 10.04
N PHE A 153 -15.29 -9.05 10.47
CA PHE A 153 -14.84 -7.74 9.99
C PHE A 153 -14.64 -7.75 8.47
N TRP A 154 -13.93 -8.75 7.96
CA TRP A 154 -13.69 -8.89 6.53
C TRP A 154 -14.99 -8.99 5.73
N PHE A 155 -15.94 -9.79 6.22
CA PHE A 155 -17.24 -9.99 5.59
C PHE A 155 -18.04 -8.67 5.52
N ILE A 156 -18.18 -7.97 6.65
CA ILE A 156 -18.93 -6.70 6.72
C ILE A 156 -18.23 -5.63 5.87
N TYR A 157 -16.91 -5.50 5.97
CA TYR A 157 -16.14 -4.55 5.18
C TYR A 157 -16.31 -4.79 3.68
N SER A 158 -16.26 -6.06 3.25
CA SER A 158 -16.47 -6.44 1.85
C SER A 158 -17.88 -6.09 1.37
N LEU A 159 -18.89 -6.30 2.23
CA LEU A 159 -20.26 -5.95 1.92
C LEU A 159 -20.45 -4.43 1.78
N MET A 160 -19.89 -3.62 2.70
CA MET A 160 -19.96 -2.16 2.61
C MET A 160 -19.28 -1.63 1.36
N HIS A 161 -18.12 -2.20 1.01
CA HIS A 161 -17.42 -1.86 -0.23
C HIS A 161 -18.21 -2.23 -1.48
N ASN A 162 -18.98 -3.34 -1.45
CA ASN A 162 -19.84 -3.73 -2.56
C ASN A 162 -21.07 -2.81 -2.71
N ILE A 163 -21.61 -2.30 -1.59
CA ILE A 163 -22.72 -1.34 -1.58
C ILE A 163 -22.25 0.07 -1.98
N GLY A 164 -20.98 0.40 -1.73
CA GLY A 164 -20.42 1.73 -1.99
C GLY A 164 -20.73 2.75 -0.89
N ASP A 165 -21.05 2.30 0.33
CA ASP A 165 -21.28 3.18 1.47
C ASP A 165 -19.95 3.71 2.05
N VAL A 166 -19.53 4.87 1.56
CA VAL A 166 -18.26 5.51 1.92
C VAL A 166 -18.17 5.80 3.42
N VAL A 167 -19.26 6.21 4.07
CA VAL A 167 -19.27 6.58 5.50
C VAL A 167 -19.03 5.35 6.36
N SER A 168 -19.69 4.24 6.06
CA SER A 168 -19.48 2.99 6.78
C SER A 168 -18.08 2.42 6.53
N ILE A 169 -17.54 2.52 5.31
CA ILE A 169 -16.16 2.10 5.01
C ILE A 169 -15.16 2.89 5.85
N GLU A 170 -15.29 4.22 5.90
CA GLU A 170 -14.40 5.08 6.70
C GLU A 170 -14.46 4.75 8.19
N LEU A 171 -15.68 4.54 8.73
CA LEU A 171 -15.88 4.13 10.11
C LEU A 171 -15.20 2.79 10.42
N LEU A 172 -15.31 1.82 9.51
CA LEU A 172 -14.66 0.52 9.66
C LEU A 172 -13.14 0.62 9.53
N SER A 173 -12.62 1.43 8.60
CA SER A 173 -11.18 1.68 8.48
C SER A 173 -10.61 2.28 9.76
N ASN A 174 -11.26 3.30 10.32
CA ASN A 174 -10.85 3.94 11.59
C ASN A 174 -10.94 2.96 12.77
N THR A 175 -11.99 2.15 12.80
CA THR A 175 -12.16 1.08 13.79
C THR A 175 -11.04 0.06 13.69
N PHE A 176 -10.71 -0.40 12.49
CA PHE A 176 -9.64 -1.36 12.26
C PHE A 176 -8.29 -0.82 12.71
N VAL A 177 -7.97 0.42 12.34
CA VAL A 177 -6.74 1.10 12.79
C VAL A 177 -6.68 1.17 14.32
N SER A 178 -7.77 1.54 14.97
CA SER A 178 -7.87 1.56 16.44
C SER A 178 -7.69 0.17 17.05
N TRP A 179 -8.29 -0.86 16.45
CA TRP A 179 -8.18 -2.24 16.91
C TRP A 179 -6.74 -2.74 16.81
N ILE A 180 -6.07 -2.53 15.66
CA ILE A 180 -4.67 -2.92 15.47
C ILE A 180 -3.76 -2.22 16.47
N LYS A 181 -3.87 -0.90 16.62
CA LYS A 181 -3.04 -0.13 17.57
C LYS A 181 -3.14 -0.63 19.01
N ASN A 182 -4.34 -1.09 19.39
CA ASN A 182 -4.62 -1.53 20.75
C ASN A 182 -4.51 -3.05 20.94
N SER A 183 -4.30 -3.82 19.88
CA SER A 183 -4.25 -5.29 19.94
C SER A 183 -3.12 -5.81 20.84
N SER A 184 -3.42 -6.85 21.61
CA SER A 184 -2.40 -7.54 22.41
C SER A 184 -1.39 -8.25 21.50
N ARG A 185 -0.26 -8.69 22.07
CA ARG A 185 0.80 -9.38 21.32
C ARG A 185 0.28 -10.64 20.62
N GLU A 186 -0.56 -11.41 21.30
CA GLU A 186 -1.12 -12.67 20.79
C GLU A 186 -2.23 -12.43 19.77
N GLN A 187 -3.08 -11.42 20.00
CA GLN A 187 -4.11 -11.05 19.05
C GLN A 187 -3.50 -10.57 17.73
N PHE A 188 -2.47 -9.73 17.82
CA PHE A 188 -1.78 -9.23 16.65
C PHE A 188 -1.13 -10.38 15.85
N ASP A 189 -0.59 -11.40 16.51
CA ASP A 189 -0.08 -12.61 15.82
C ASP A 189 -1.21 -13.34 15.08
N LEU A 190 -2.37 -13.52 15.72
CA LEU A 190 -3.53 -14.14 15.08
C LEU A 190 -4.04 -13.32 13.89
N VAL A 191 -4.02 -11.99 13.99
CA VAL A 191 -4.37 -11.10 12.89
C VAL A 191 -3.40 -11.27 11.73
N ILE A 192 -2.09 -11.23 11.99
CA ILE A 192 -1.07 -11.46 10.94
C ILE A 192 -1.29 -12.81 10.26
N ILE A 193 -1.48 -13.89 11.03
CA ILE A 193 -1.72 -15.23 10.49
C ILE A 193 -2.96 -15.22 9.61
N GLY A 194 -4.05 -14.59 10.04
CA GLY A 194 -5.26 -14.45 9.23
C GLY A 194 -5.01 -13.68 7.93
N PHE A 195 -4.21 -12.62 7.94
CA PHE A 195 -3.81 -11.92 6.71
C PHE A 195 -2.92 -12.77 5.79
N VAL A 196 -2.06 -13.63 6.35
CA VAL A 196 -1.24 -14.56 5.57
C VAL A 196 -2.13 -15.63 4.91
N GLU A 197 -3.02 -16.25 5.68
CA GLU A 197 -4.03 -17.21 5.18
C GLU A 197 -4.86 -16.56 4.04
N GLN A 198 -5.30 -15.31 4.24
CA GLN A 198 -6.05 -14.57 3.22
C GLN A 198 -5.19 -14.29 1.98
N ALA A 199 -3.92 -13.90 2.14
CA ALA A 199 -3.02 -13.63 1.02
C ALA A 199 -2.79 -14.90 0.16
N GLU A 200 -2.76 -16.07 0.79
CA GLU A 200 -2.68 -17.35 0.09
C GLU A 200 -3.94 -17.65 -0.72
N GLU A 201 -5.12 -17.48 -0.11
CA GLU A 201 -6.40 -17.65 -0.79
C GLU A 201 -6.53 -16.71 -2.00
N GLN A 202 -6.21 -15.42 -1.81
CA GLN A 202 -6.28 -14.41 -2.85
C GLN A 202 -5.31 -14.70 -4.02
N ALA A 203 -4.14 -15.26 -3.73
CA ALA A 203 -3.15 -15.62 -4.76
C ALA A 203 -3.48 -16.92 -5.50
N ALA A 204 -4.11 -17.89 -4.83
CA ALA A 204 -4.44 -19.19 -5.40
C ALA A 204 -5.61 -19.13 -6.40
N ASN A 205 -6.62 -18.29 -6.11
CA ASN A 205 -7.86 -18.25 -6.88
C ASN A 205 -7.71 -17.50 -8.22
N ARG A 206 -8.13 -18.12 -9.33
CA ARG A 206 -8.08 -17.54 -10.69
C ARG A 206 -9.36 -16.80 -11.08
N ASP A 207 -9.18 -15.66 -11.76
CA ASP A 207 -10.09 -14.90 -12.64
C ASP A 207 -11.61 -14.97 -12.40
N SER A 208 -12.15 -13.98 -11.69
CA SER A 208 -13.55 -13.54 -11.81
C SER A 208 -13.68 -12.05 -11.43
N ILE A 209 -14.70 -11.36 -11.94
CA ILE A 209 -14.93 -9.92 -11.70
C ILE A 209 -15.18 -9.62 -10.22
N GLU A 210 -15.88 -10.51 -9.51
CA GLU A 210 -16.08 -10.41 -8.06
C GLU A 210 -14.77 -10.51 -7.28
N LYS A 211 -13.77 -11.23 -7.80
CA LYS A 211 -12.45 -11.37 -7.16
C LYS A 211 -11.60 -10.11 -7.23
N GLU A 212 -11.74 -9.29 -8.27
CA GLU A 212 -11.02 -8.01 -8.35
C GLU A 212 -11.37 -7.11 -7.15
N LYS A 213 -12.66 -7.08 -6.76
CA LYS A 213 -13.11 -6.34 -5.58
C LYS A 213 -12.49 -6.91 -4.30
N HIS A 214 -12.43 -8.24 -4.15
CA HIS A 214 -11.79 -8.87 -3.00
C HIS A 214 -10.29 -8.59 -2.93
N HIS A 215 -9.59 -8.54 -4.06
CA HIS A 215 -8.18 -8.14 -4.14
C HIS A 215 -7.96 -6.69 -3.73
N LEU A 216 -8.85 -5.78 -4.15
CA LEU A 216 -8.83 -4.37 -3.73
C LEU A 216 -9.07 -4.22 -2.21
N ILE A 217 -10.05 -4.93 -1.67
CA ILE A 217 -10.32 -4.93 -0.23
C ILE A 217 -9.11 -5.47 0.54
N PHE A 218 -8.53 -6.57 0.07
CA PHE A 218 -7.35 -7.18 0.68
C PHE A 218 -6.19 -6.18 0.79
N ILE A 219 -5.83 -5.53 -0.32
CA ILE A 219 -4.70 -4.60 -0.32
C ILE A 219 -4.98 -3.33 0.48
N GLN A 220 -6.23 -2.88 0.53
CA GLN A 220 -6.66 -1.75 1.38
C GLN A 220 -6.46 -2.07 2.86
N LEU A 221 -7.02 -3.19 3.32
CA LEU A 221 -6.91 -3.60 4.71
C LEU A 221 -5.46 -3.90 5.11
N LEU A 222 -4.67 -4.43 4.17
CA LEU A 222 -3.25 -4.64 4.37
C LEU A 222 -2.49 -3.31 4.55
N SER A 223 -2.75 -2.30 3.72
CA SER A 223 -2.16 -0.95 3.91
C SER A 223 -2.55 -0.32 5.25
N LEU A 224 -3.80 -0.52 5.69
CA LEU A 224 -4.24 -0.11 7.02
C LEU A 224 -3.50 -0.87 8.14
N LEU A 225 -3.26 -2.18 7.96
CA LEU A 225 -2.48 -2.98 8.92
C LEU A 225 -1.04 -2.43 9.06
N PHE A 226 -0.38 -2.13 7.94
CA PHE A 226 0.98 -1.57 7.95
C PHE A 226 1.00 -0.17 8.60
N SER A 227 0.02 0.70 8.30
CA SER A 227 -0.01 2.08 8.81
C SER A 227 -0.41 2.18 10.28
N ALA A 228 -1.27 1.27 10.75
CA ALA A 228 -1.74 1.25 12.12
C ALA A 228 -0.74 0.60 13.10
N SER A 229 0.19 -0.20 12.60
CA SER A 229 1.11 -0.98 13.43
C SER A 229 2.05 -0.08 14.25
N THR A 230 2.14 -0.35 15.55
CA THR A 230 3.14 0.24 16.47
C THR A 230 4.55 -0.30 16.17
N GLU A 231 5.60 0.38 16.63
CA GLU A 231 7.00 -0.05 16.41
C GLU A 231 7.28 -1.51 16.80
N TYR A 232 6.72 -1.97 17.92
CA TYR A 232 6.83 -3.37 18.34
C TYR A 232 6.11 -4.33 17.37
N GLN A 233 4.91 -3.96 16.91
CA GLN A 233 4.12 -4.74 15.96
C GLN A 233 4.81 -4.81 14.59
N LYS A 234 5.42 -3.71 14.13
CA LYS A 234 6.19 -3.67 12.89
C LYS A 234 7.34 -4.67 12.89
N ALA A 235 8.03 -4.87 14.02
CA ALA A 235 9.08 -5.87 14.15
C ALA A 235 8.59 -7.31 13.93
N LYS A 236 7.33 -7.62 14.29
CA LYS A 236 6.69 -8.91 13.99
C LYS A 236 6.25 -8.99 12.54
N LEU A 237 5.56 -7.95 12.06
CA LEU A 237 5.06 -7.88 10.69
C LEU A 237 6.18 -8.02 9.65
N LYS A 238 7.37 -7.49 9.97
CA LYS A 238 8.59 -7.64 9.17
C LYS A 238 8.83 -9.06 8.69
N ARG A 239 8.65 -10.07 9.56
CA ARG A 239 8.92 -11.48 9.21
C ARG A 239 8.01 -12.01 8.10
N HIS A 240 6.87 -11.35 7.89
CA HIS A 240 5.86 -11.75 6.91
C HIS A 240 5.84 -10.85 5.68
N ILE A 241 6.61 -9.74 5.65
CA ILE A 241 6.74 -8.85 4.48
C ILE A 241 7.08 -9.63 3.19
N PRO A 242 8.06 -10.56 3.17
CA PRO A 242 8.35 -11.33 1.96
C PRO A 242 7.13 -12.07 1.41
N VAL A 243 6.35 -12.69 2.32
CA VAL A 243 5.16 -13.45 1.96
C VAL A 243 4.14 -12.52 1.32
N PHE A 244 3.86 -11.38 1.94
CA PHE A 244 2.92 -10.41 1.39
C PHE A 244 3.35 -9.88 0.02
N ILE A 245 4.62 -9.46 -0.15
CA ILE A 245 5.12 -8.95 -1.43
C ILE A 245 5.04 -10.02 -2.52
N ILE A 246 5.42 -11.28 -2.22
CA ILE A 246 5.32 -12.38 -3.19
C ILE A 246 3.86 -12.60 -3.60
N LYS A 247 2.93 -12.69 -2.66
CA LYS A 247 1.51 -12.93 -2.96
C LYS A 247 0.90 -11.77 -3.74
N ILE A 248 1.20 -10.53 -3.37
CA ILE A 248 0.76 -9.33 -4.09
C ILE A 248 1.33 -9.32 -5.51
N THR A 249 2.60 -9.68 -5.70
CA THR A 249 3.21 -9.77 -7.04
C THR A 249 2.53 -10.82 -7.91
N LEU A 250 2.19 -11.98 -7.34
CA LEU A 250 1.43 -13.03 -8.03
C LEU A 250 0.02 -12.57 -8.41
N ILE A 251 -0.62 -11.78 -7.55
CA ILE A 251 -1.93 -11.19 -7.81
C ILE A 251 -1.83 -10.12 -8.91
N ALA A 252 -0.84 -9.22 -8.83
CA ALA A 252 -0.57 -8.18 -9.82
C ALA A 252 -0.28 -8.73 -11.22
N GLY A 253 0.37 -9.91 -11.29
CA GLY A 253 0.60 -10.59 -12.56
C GLY A 253 -0.66 -11.13 -13.24
N LYS A 254 -1.81 -11.20 -12.53
CA LYS A 254 -3.08 -11.76 -13.04
C LYS A 254 -4.16 -10.68 -13.23
N ILE A 255 -4.16 -9.65 -12.39
CA ILE A 255 -5.21 -8.63 -12.36
C ILE A 255 -5.05 -7.59 -13.49
N ASN A 256 -6.17 -7.20 -14.10
CA ASN A 256 -6.27 -6.14 -15.10
C ASN A 256 -6.95 -4.87 -14.55
N SER A 257 -6.55 -4.44 -13.36
CA SER A 257 -7.16 -3.31 -12.64
C SER A 257 -6.15 -2.23 -12.35
N LEU A 258 -6.40 -1.03 -12.88
CA LEU A 258 -5.58 0.15 -12.59
C LEU A 258 -5.63 0.55 -11.12
N LYS A 259 -6.80 0.42 -10.48
CA LYS A 259 -6.98 0.75 -9.07
C LYS A 259 -6.15 -0.17 -8.19
N PHE A 260 -6.11 -1.46 -8.49
CA PHE A 260 -5.28 -2.42 -7.75
C PHE A 260 -3.79 -2.07 -7.89
N LEU A 261 -3.35 -1.74 -9.11
CA LEU A 261 -1.97 -1.36 -9.38
C LEU A 261 -1.54 -0.13 -8.57
N GLN A 262 -2.38 0.92 -8.52
CA GLN A 262 -2.12 2.12 -7.71
C GLN A 262 -2.03 1.80 -6.22
N MET A 263 -2.97 1.00 -5.68
CA MET A 263 -2.96 0.64 -4.26
C MET A 263 -1.74 -0.21 -3.91
N MET A 264 -1.30 -1.07 -4.83
CA MET A 264 -0.07 -1.84 -4.66
C MET A 264 1.16 -0.95 -4.61
N LEU A 265 1.28 0.00 -5.53
CA LEU A 265 2.41 0.94 -5.52
C LEU A 265 2.40 1.83 -4.29
N SER A 266 1.24 2.31 -3.86
CA SER A 266 1.09 3.05 -2.60
C SER A 266 1.51 2.23 -1.38
N LEU A 267 1.18 0.93 -1.35
CA LEU A 267 1.63 0.03 -0.29
C LEU A 267 3.16 -0.17 -0.32
N LEU A 268 3.75 -0.35 -1.51
CA LEU A 268 5.22 -0.47 -1.65
C LEU A 268 5.93 0.83 -1.26
N ASP A 269 5.37 1.98 -1.60
CA ASP A 269 5.88 3.28 -1.19
C ASP A 269 5.85 3.40 0.35
N GLN A 270 4.72 3.11 0.97
CA GLN A 270 4.59 3.08 2.43
C GLN A 270 5.61 2.16 3.11
N LEU A 271 5.85 0.97 2.56
CA LEU A 271 6.84 0.02 3.08
C LEU A 271 8.29 0.52 2.94
N THR A 272 8.59 1.26 1.88
CA THR A 272 9.95 1.73 1.59
C THR A 272 10.28 3.06 2.25
N VAL A 273 9.29 3.89 2.59
CA VAL A 273 9.47 5.12 3.39
C VAL A 273 9.78 4.80 4.84
N ASP A 274 9.17 3.75 5.40
CA ASP A 274 9.27 3.45 6.83
C ASP A 274 10.53 2.65 7.18
N GLU A 275 11.56 3.33 7.71
CA GLU A 275 12.84 2.74 8.11
C GLU A 275 12.73 1.70 9.24
N SER A 276 11.62 1.70 10.00
CA SER A 276 11.45 0.79 11.15
C SER A 276 11.40 -0.69 10.72
N TYR A 277 10.98 -0.98 9.49
CA TYR A 277 10.96 -2.35 8.96
C TYR A 277 12.36 -2.92 8.71
N ARG A 278 13.37 -2.08 8.50
CA ARG A 278 14.77 -2.51 8.26
C ARG A 278 14.87 -3.63 7.23
N LEU A 279 14.33 -3.40 6.04
CA LEU A 279 14.27 -4.37 4.95
C LEU A 279 15.66 -4.95 4.61
N SER A 280 15.72 -6.25 4.39
CA SER A 280 16.92 -6.99 3.96
C SER A 280 17.12 -6.90 2.45
N SER A 281 18.31 -7.23 1.92
CA SER A 281 18.56 -7.25 0.47
C SER A 281 17.59 -8.18 -0.27
N PHE A 282 17.21 -9.30 0.34
CA PHE A 282 16.16 -10.18 -0.18
C PHE A 282 14.81 -9.47 -0.29
N ASP A 283 14.38 -8.73 0.73
CA ASP A 283 13.12 -7.97 0.71
C ASP A 283 13.12 -6.92 -0.41
N LEU A 284 14.23 -6.19 -0.57
CA LEU A 284 14.38 -5.19 -1.64
C LEU A 284 14.34 -5.85 -3.03
N SER A 285 14.94 -7.04 -3.18
CA SER A 285 14.85 -7.81 -4.43
C SER A 285 13.40 -8.12 -4.80
N LEU A 286 12.56 -8.45 -3.82
CA LEU A 286 11.14 -8.74 -4.03
C LEU A 286 10.37 -7.48 -4.42
N VAL A 287 10.64 -6.34 -3.77
CA VAL A 287 10.06 -5.03 -4.16
C VAL A 287 10.41 -4.71 -5.62
N LEU A 288 11.68 -4.84 -6.01
CA LEU A 288 12.13 -4.59 -7.37
C LEU A 288 11.51 -5.58 -8.37
N SER A 289 11.40 -6.87 -8.01
CA SER A 289 10.68 -7.85 -8.83
C SER A 289 9.21 -7.50 -9.01
N CYS A 290 8.56 -6.99 -7.97
CA CYS A 290 7.18 -6.49 -8.06
C CYS A 290 7.08 -5.32 -9.06
N LEU A 291 7.97 -4.34 -8.97
CA LEU A 291 8.03 -3.22 -9.93
C LEU A 291 8.32 -3.67 -11.37
N ILE A 292 9.15 -4.69 -11.57
CA ILE A 292 9.40 -5.27 -12.89
C ILE A 292 8.12 -5.91 -13.45
N GLN A 293 7.31 -6.54 -12.60
CA GLN A 293 6.02 -7.10 -13.00
C GLN A 293 5.05 -5.99 -13.45
N VAL A 294 5.04 -4.85 -12.75
CA VAL A 294 4.29 -3.63 -13.15
C VAL A 294 4.78 -3.07 -14.47
N ALA A 295 6.06 -3.24 -14.78
CA ALA A 295 6.62 -2.81 -16.05
C ALA A 295 6.27 -3.73 -17.24
N ARG A 296 5.80 -4.96 -16.96
CA ARG A 296 5.51 -6.01 -17.95
C ARG A 296 4.12 -6.66 -17.79
N PRO A 297 3.02 -5.93 -17.54
CA PRO A 297 1.71 -6.56 -17.50
C PRO A 297 1.40 -7.17 -18.88
N ASP A 298 0.48 -8.14 -18.95
CA ASP A 298 -0.03 -8.62 -20.22
C ASP A 298 -0.86 -7.49 -20.87
N VAL A 299 -0.19 -6.71 -21.73
CA VAL A 299 -0.43 -5.28 -21.92
C VAL A 299 -1.72 -4.97 -22.67
N GLN A 300 -2.32 -5.95 -23.36
CA GLN A 300 -3.38 -5.67 -24.32
C GLN A 300 -4.69 -5.20 -23.67
N LYS A 301 -4.98 -5.62 -22.42
CA LYS A 301 -6.26 -5.31 -21.75
C LYS A 301 -6.23 -4.03 -20.90
N LEU A 302 -5.09 -3.71 -20.28
CA LEU A 302 -4.91 -2.50 -19.46
C LEU A 302 -4.70 -1.24 -20.30
N LYS A 303 -4.13 -1.37 -21.51
CA LYS A 303 -3.81 -0.22 -22.38
C LYS A 303 -5.01 0.67 -22.70
N SER A 304 -6.21 0.10 -22.88
CA SER A 304 -7.42 0.88 -23.19
C SER A 304 -7.94 1.72 -22.01
N GLN A 305 -7.49 1.43 -20.79
CA GLN A 305 -7.97 2.09 -19.56
C GLN A 305 -7.04 3.22 -19.09
N ILE A 306 -5.79 3.26 -19.59
CA ILE A 306 -4.78 4.20 -19.11
C ILE A 306 -4.97 5.55 -19.80
N ASN A 307 -4.96 6.61 -19.00
CA ASN A 307 -4.89 7.98 -19.49
C ASN A 307 -3.51 8.58 -19.19
N ARG A 308 -3.21 9.74 -19.79
CA ARG A 308 -1.92 10.41 -19.62
C ARG A 308 -1.61 10.78 -18.16
N GLN A 309 -2.63 11.12 -17.38
CA GLN A 309 -2.47 11.46 -15.96
C GLN A 309 -2.03 10.23 -15.15
N PHE A 310 -2.72 9.11 -15.32
CA PHE A 310 -2.38 7.85 -14.67
C PHE A 310 -0.97 7.39 -15.03
N ALA A 311 -0.56 7.52 -16.30
CA ALA A 311 0.81 7.20 -16.71
C ALA A 311 1.84 8.07 -15.99
N HIS A 312 1.55 9.35 -15.78
CA HIS A 312 2.40 10.26 -15.01
C HIS A 312 2.43 9.91 -13.51
N ASP A 313 1.29 9.56 -12.92
CA ASP A 313 1.20 9.14 -11.52
C ASP A 313 1.97 7.83 -11.30
N LEU A 314 1.78 6.84 -12.17
CA LEU A 314 2.53 5.58 -12.18
C LEU A 314 4.04 5.81 -12.27
N PHE A 315 4.48 6.70 -13.17
CA PHE A 315 5.88 7.08 -13.28
C PHE A 315 6.42 7.71 -11.99
N THR A 316 5.64 8.62 -11.39
CA THR A 316 5.97 9.31 -10.15
C THR A 316 6.13 8.31 -9.00
N ASP A 317 5.18 7.40 -8.83
CA ASP A 317 5.17 6.38 -7.78
C ASP A 317 6.40 5.46 -7.89
N ILE A 318 6.73 5.00 -9.11
CA ILE A 318 7.93 4.19 -9.32
C ILE A 318 9.19 4.98 -8.95
N CYS A 319 9.29 6.26 -9.35
CA CYS A 319 10.43 7.10 -8.98
C CYS A 319 10.55 7.33 -7.47
N HIS A 320 9.42 7.51 -6.77
CA HIS A 320 9.40 7.65 -5.31
C HIS A 320 9.88 6.38 -4.61
N ILE A 321 9.35 5.21 -4.98
CA ILE A 321 9.78 3.92 -4.42
C ILE A 321 11.28 3.71 -4.63
N LEU A 322 11.78 3.90 -5.86
CA LEU A 322 13.22 3.76 -6.15
C LEU A 322 14.09 4.76 -5.36
N SER A 323 13.60 5.99 -5.18
CA SER A 323 14.31 7.00 -4.38
C SER A 323 14.36 6.61 -2.91
N ASN A 324 13.27 6.10 -2.35
CA ASN A 324 13.20 5.63 -0.97
C ASN A 324 14.14 4.44 -0.74
N LEU A 325 14.19 3.49 -1.67
CA LEU A 325 15.12 2.36 -1.63
C LEU A 325 16.58 2.83 -1.55
N MET A 326 16.96 3.80 -2.39
CA MET A 326 18.33 4.33 -2.39
C MET A 326 18.64 5.23 -1.20
N ARG A 327 17.64 5.92 -0.65
CA ARG A 327 17.82 6.82 0.50
C ARG A 327 17.96 6.06 1.81
N HIS A 328 17.09 5.10 2.05
CA HIS A 328 16.95 4.42 3.33
C HIS A 328 17.72 3.09 3.39
N TYR A 329 17.85 2.39 2.26
CA TYR A 329 18.37 1.01 2.21
C TYR A 329 19.61 0.85 1.32
N LYS A 330 20.41 1.91 1.19
CA LYS A 330 21.56 1.98 0.27
C LYS A 330 22.58 0.85 0.44
N GLU A 331 22.85 0.45 1.68
CA GLU A 331 23.79 -0.64 1.98
C GLU A 331 23.25 -1.99 1.47
N GLN A 332 21.97 -2.28 1.71
CA GLN A 332 21.33 -3.52 1.27
C GLN A 332 21.13 -3.54 -0.26
N MET A 333 20.99 -2.37 -0.88
CA MET A 333 20.85 -2.22 -2.33
C MET A 333 22.10 -2.63 -3.11
N THR A 334 23.28 -2.70 -2.49
CA THR A 334 24.51 -3.11 -3.20
C THR A 334 24.40 -4.51 -3.81
N ASP A 335 23.64 -5.39 -3.17
CA ASP A 335 23.53 -6.79 -3.57
C ASP A 335 22.43 -6.99 -4.64
N VAL A 336 21.58 -5.97 -4.85
CA VAL A 336 20.42 -6.01 -5.76
C VAL A 336 20.42 -4.84 -6.76
N MET A 337 21.59 -4.27 -7.01
CA MET A 337 21.76 -3.12 -7.91
C MET A 337 21.37 -3.40 -9.37
N PRO A 338 21.63 -4.59 -9.96
CA PRO A 338 21.27 -4.85 -11.36
C PRO A 338 19.78 -4.65 -11.70
N PRO A 339 18.79 -5.22 -10.98
CA PRO A 339 17.38 -4.97 -11.28
C PRO A 339 16.99 -3.50 -11.06
N PHE A 340 17.56 -2.82 -10.06
CA PHE A 340 17.33 -1.38 -9.84
C PHE A 340 17.79 -0.53 -11.03
N ILE A 341 18.99 -0.78 -11.54
CA ILE A 341 19.52 -0.08 -12.72
C ILE A 341 18.70 -0.42 -13.96
N GLY A 342 18.27 -1.67 -14.11
CA GLY A 342 17.37 -2.08 -15.19
C GLY A 342 16.08 -1.25 -15.24
N ILE A 343 15.39 -1.08 -14.09
CA ILE A 343 14.19 -0.24 -14.01
C ILE A 343 14.53 1.23 -14.29
N THR A 344 15.64 1.73 -13.72
CA THR A 344 16.11 3.11 -13.91
C THR A 344 16.39 3.41 -15.39
N GLN A 345 16.98 2.46 -16.12
CA GLN A 345 17.18 2.53 -17.57
C GLN A 345 15.86 2.49 -18.32
N SER A 346 14.93 1.61 -17.93
CA SER A 346 13.59 1.53 -18.54
C SER A 346 12.80 2.84 -18.42
N LEU A 347 12.96 3.58 -17.32
CA LEU A 347 12.30 4.87 -17.11
C LEU A 347 12.82 5.96 -18.05
N LEU A 348 14.11 5.94 -18.45
CA LEU A 348 14.65 6.91 -19.42
C LEU A 348 13.90 6.90 -20.75
N HIS A 349 13.43 5.73 -21.16
CA HIS A 349 12.67 5.58 -22.41
C HIS A 349 11.32 6.31 -22.39
N CYS A 350 10.83 6.75 -21.23
CA CYS A 350 9.59 7.53 -21.13
C CYS A 350 9.74 8.97 -21.63
N PHE A 351 10.98 9.43 -21.87
CA PHE A 351 11.29 10.77 -22.38
C PHE A 351 11.63 10.79 -23.88
N LYS A 352 11.69 9.62 -24.52
CA LYS A 352 11.98 9.56 -25.96
C LYS A 352 10.84 10.19 -26.76
N SER A 353 11.20 10.95 -27.77
CA SER A 353 10.30 11.52 -28.76
C SER A 353 10.56 10.82 -30.10
N GLY A 354 9.51 10.34 -30.77
CA GLY A 354 9.64 9.83 -32.12
C GLY A 354 9.96 10.98 -33.08
N HIS A 355 10.93 10.78 -33.98
CA HIS A 355 11.17 11.70 -35.09
C HIS A 355 10.07 11.54 -36.14
N VAL A 356 8.88 12.07 -35.85
CA VAL A 356 7.85 12.23 -36.88
C VAL A 356 8.37 13.33 -37.83
N HIS A 357 8.73 12.96 -39.07
CA HIS A 357 8.81 13.82 -40.28
C HIS A 357 10.07 13.86 -41.19
N LEU A 358 11.02 12.91 -41.17
CA LEU A 358 12.10 12.94 -42.21
C LEU A 358 12.36 11.66 -43.01
N VAL A 359 11.75 10.50 -42.71
CA VAL A 359 12.01 9.26 -43.47
C VAL A 359 10.74 8.57 -44.02
N SER A 360 9.54 9.03 -43.65
CA SER A 360 8.27 8.42 -44.09
C SER A 360 7.72 9.00 -45.40
N GLY A 361 8.59 9.49 -46.29
CA GLY A 361 8.21 9.95 -47.62
C GLY A 361 8.15 8.86 -48.68
N LEU A 362 8.95 7.78 -48.57
CA LEU A 362 9.09 6.87 -49.73
C LEU A 362 9.11 5.35 -49.46
N ASN A 363 9.37 4.82 -48.27
CA ASN A 363 9.55 3.36 -48.11
C ASN A 363 9.06 2.75 -46.78
N ALA A 364 7.95 3.23 -46.20
CA ALA A 364 7.41 2.68 -44.95
C ALA A 364 6.46 1.47 -45.15
N LYS A 365 6.74 0.59 -46.11
CA LYS A 365 6.12 -0.74 -46.20
C LYS A 365 7.22 -1.78 -46.34
N LYS A 366 7.29 -2.69 -45.36
CA LYS A 366 8.18 -3.85 -45.26
C LYS A 366 9.65 -3.52 -44.96
N HIS A 367 9.97 -3.24 -43.70
CA HIS A 367 11.24 -3.73 -43.17
C HIS A 367 10.98 -4.51 -41.89
N ASN A 368 11.46 -5.76 -41.92
CA ASN A 368 11.35 -6.75 -40.86
C ASN A 368 11.71 -6.18 -39.49
N VAL A 369 10.83 -6.45 -38.53
CA VAL A 369 11.04 -6.33 -37.10
C VAL A 369 11.97 -7.46 -36.65
N ASP A 370 13.23 -7.43 -37.10
CA ASP A 370 14.29 -8.36 -36.72
C ASP A 370 15.45 -7.66 -35.97
N SER A 371 15.16 -6.53 -35.29
CA SER A 371 16.03 -6.11 -34.20
C SER A 371 15.62 -6.85 -32.93
N LYS A 372 16.42 -7.84 -32.51
CA LYS A 372 16.33 -8.60 -31.24
C LYS A 372 16.34 -7.76 -29.95
N ASN A 373 16.18 -6.44 -30.04
CA ASN A 373 16.05 -5.53 -28.91
C ASN A 373 14.62 -5.03 -28.86
N THR A 374 13.73 -5.82 -28.24
CA THR A 374 12.48 -5.27 -27.71
C THR A 374 12.80 -4.02 -26.91
N PRO A 375 12.07 -2.90 -27.10
CA PRO A 375 12.32 -1.70 -26.33
C PRO A 375 12.21 -2.07 -24.85
N ARG A 376 13.29 -1.88 -24.08
CA ARG A 376 13.35 -2.06 -22.62
C ARG A 376 12.47 -1.05 -21.87
N THR A 377 11.47 -0.48 -22.53
CA THR A 377 10.56 0.50 -21.96
C THR A 377 9.51 -0.21 -21.11
N ILE A 378 9.05 0.44 -20.05
CA ILE A 378 7.85 0.02 -19.30
C ILE A 378 6.68 0.10 -20.29
N THR A 379 6.14 -1.03 -20.73
CA THR A 379 5.20 -1.09 -21.87
C THR A 379 3.90 -0.33 -21.61
N LEU A 380 3.55 -0.10 -20.34
CA LEU A 380 2.42 0.75 -19.96
C LEU A 380 2.65 2.24 -20.25
N LEU A 381 3.91 2.70 -20.17
CA LEU A 381 4.27 4.11 -20.31
C LEU A 381 4.72 4.47 -21.73
N SER A 382 5.08 3.46 -22.55
CA SER A 382 5.63 3.69 -23.89
C SER A 382 4.73 4.52 -24.79
N ASP A 383 3.41 4.35 -24.67
CA ASP A 383 2.42 4.99 -25.54
C ASP A 383 2.16 6.45 -25.12
N PHE A 384 2.61 6.85 -23.93
CA PHE A 384 2.46 8.20 -23.37
C PHE A 384 3.75 9.01 -23.41
N ALA A 385 4.84 8.45 -23.95
CA ALA A 385 6.09 9.15 -24.15
C ALA A 385 5.95 10.19 -25.30
N PRO A 386 6.56 11.39 -25.18
CA PRO A 386 7.36 11.85 -24.05
C PRO A 386 6.51 12.34 -22.85
N LEU A 387 6.96 12.00 -21.65
CA LEU A 387 6.49 12.63 -20.41
C LEU A 387 6.99 14.07 -20.29
N ASN A 388 6.38 14.85 -19.38
CA ASN A 388 6.61 16.29 -19.21
C ASN A 388 7.89 16.61 -18.39
N ASP A 389 8.18 17.90 -18.25
CA ASP A 389 9.31 18.41 -17.48
C ASP A 389 9.26 18.00 -15.99
N THR A 390 8.07 17.91 -15.40
CA THR A 390 7.89 17.48 -14.00
C THR A 390 8.40 16.06 -13.77
N ALA A 391 8.04 15.12 -14.65
CA ALA A 391 8.55 13.75 -14.61
C ALA A 391 10.07 13.72 -14.82
N ALA A 392 10.62 14.55 -15.72
CA ALA A 392 12.06 14.66 -15.93
C ALA A 392 12.80 15.17 -14.68
N GLN A 393 12.24 16.14 -13.96
CA GLN A 393 12.79 16.63 -12.70
C GLN A 393 12.75 15.57 -11.60
N GLN A 394 11.67 14.79 -11.49
CA GLN A 394 11.59 13.68 -10.53
C GLN A 394 12.63 12.60 -10.83
N TYR A 395 12.78 12.21 -12.09
CA TYR A 395 13.80 11.26 -12.50
C TYR A 395 15.22 11.78 -12.26
N SER A 396 15.45 13.07 -12.50
CA SER A 396 16.71 13.74 -12.15
C SER A 396 17.01 13.63 -10.65
N ARG A 397 16.02 13.85 -9.77
CA ARG A 397 16.17 13.65 -8.31
C ARG A 397 16.50 12.20 -7.94
N LEU A 398 15.87 11.23 -8.60
CA LEU A 398 16.19 9.81 -8.40
C LEU A 398 17.67 9.53 -8.71
N LEU A 399 18.17 9.99 -9.86
CA LEU A 399 19.58 9.82 -10.25
C LEU A 399 20.54 10.46 -9.24
N LYS A 400 20.23 11.68 -8.77
CA LYS A 400 21.03 12.36 -7.73
C LYS A 400 21.01 11.60 -6.39
N THR A 401 19.93 10.89 -6.08
CA THR A 401 19.86 10.07 -4.86
C THR A 401 20.86 8.90 -4.90
N ILE A 402 21.20 8.40 -6.09
CA ILE A 402 22.22 7.36 -6.28
C ILE A 402 23.62 7.87 -5.85
N THR A 403 23.91 9.14 -6.10
CA THR A 403 25.25 9.75 -5.89
C THR A 403 25.44 10.26 -4.47
N GLN A 404 24.37 10.58 -3.75
CA GLN A 404 24.41 11.11 -2.39
C GLN A 404 25.07 10.15 -1.39
N LYS A 405 26.06 10.61 -0.63
CA LYS A 405 26.63 9.82 0.47
C LYS A 405 25.57 9.66 1.56
N GLN A 406 25.36 8.44 2.03
CA GLN A 406 24.47 8.20 3.15
C GLN A 406 25.12 8.75 4.43
N HIS A 407 24.54 9.80 5.01
CA HIS A 407 24.90 10.25 6.35
C HIS A 407 24.15 9.39 7.35
N SER A 408 24.78 8.33 7.83
CA SER A 408 24.21 7.47 8.86
C SER A 408 24.19 8.20 10.20
N TYR A 409 23.07 8.86 10.53
CA TYR A 409 22.82 9.40 11.87
C TYR A 409 22.59 8.30 12.92
N ILE A 410 22.37 7.05 12.49
CA ILE A 410 22.23 5.90 13.38
C ILE A 410 23.62 5.32 13.64
N ALA A 411 24.29 5.92 14.63
CA ALA A 411 25.53 5.44 15.20
C ALA A 411 25.43 3.95 15.59
N GLY A 412 26.35 3.13 15.08
CA GLY A 412 26.87 1.98 15.84
C GLY A 412 26.93 0.59 15.20
N LYS A 413 26.37 0.33 14.00
CA LYS A 413 26.33 -1.07 13.46
C LYS A 413 26.43 -1.25 11.93
N THR A 414 27.08 -0.34 11.19
CA THR A 414 27.35 -0.59 9.76
C THR A 414 28.70 -1.30 9.60
N ASN A 415 28.70 -2.54 9.08
CA ASN A 415 29.93 -3.31 8.86
C ASN A 415 30.72 -2.85 7.63
N ARG A 416 30.10 -2.07 6.73
CA ARG A 416 30.71 -1.53 5.52
C ARG A 416 30.93 -0.03 5.65
N SER A 417 32.11 0.45 5.25
CA SER A 417 32.35 1.89 5.16
C SER A 417 31.49 2.49 4.04
N SER A 418 31.04 3.73 4.21
CA SER A 418 30.28 4.46 3.18
C SER A 418 31.01 4.49 1.83
N GLN A 419 32.34 4.51 1.83
CA GLN A 419 33.18 4.40 0.64
C GLN A 419 33.04 3.05 -0.07
N SER A 420 33.01 1.94 0.68
CA SER A 420 32.85 0.60 0.08
C SER A 420 31.48 0.40 -0.55
N VAL A 421 30.42 0.92 0.08
CA VAL A 421 29.05 0.92 -0.46
C VAL A 421 29.00 1.72 -1.75
N MET A 422 29.56 2.93 -1.76
CA MET A 422 29.61 3.77 -2.96
C MET A 422 30.40 3.12 -4.10
N LYS A 423 31.52 2.44 -3.79
CA LYS A 423 32.30 1.70 -4.80
C LYS A 423 31.54 0.50 -5.37
N ALA A 424 30.70 -0.17 -4.59
CA ALA A 424 29.86 -1.24 -5.10
C ALA A 424 28.78 -0.70 -6.05
N ILE A 425 28.13 0.40 -5.67
CA ILE A 425 27.11 1.07 -6.48
C ILE A 425 27.71 1.62 -7.78
N SER A 426 28.88 2.26 -7.71
CA SER A 426 29.51 2.91 -8.86
C SER A 426 29.74 1.95 -10.02
N LYS A 427 30.01 0.66 -9.77
CA LYS A 427 30.16 -0.37 -10.81
C LYS A 427 28.96 -0.52 -11.75
N HIS A 428 27.77 -0.14 -11.31
CA HIS A 428 26.54 -0.30 -12.08
C HIS A 428 26.05 1.00 -12.71
N THR A 429 26.53 2.15 -12.22
CA THR A 429 26.11 3.47 -12.69
C THR A 429 26.48 3.80 -14.16
N PRO A 430 27.60 3.30 -14.74
CA PRO A 430 27.92 3.52 -16.15
C PRO A 430 26.83 3.05 -17.11
N SER A 431 26.09 2.00 -16.74
CA SER A 431 25.02 1.46 -17.58
C SER A 431 23.89 2.48 -17.80
N VAL A 432 23.63 3.40 -16.86
CA VAL A 432 22.66 4.49 -17.03
C VAL A 432 23.12 5.46 -18.11
N LEU A 433 24.41 5.83 -18.10
CA LEU A 433 25.02 6.69 -19.13
C LEU A 433 24.98 6.00 -20.49
N VAL A 434 25.37 4.73 -20.57
CA VAL A 434 25.28 3.94 -21.81
C VAL A 434 23.87 3.99 -22.39
N GLU A 435 22.84 3.76 -21.57
CA GLU A 435 21.46 3.78 -22.03
C GLU A 435 21.02 5.17 -22.52
N TYR A 436 21.35 6.24 -21.79
CA TYR A 436 21.04 7.61 -22.20
C TYR A 436 21.65 7.95 -23.58
N PHE A 437 22.93 7.65 -23.78
CA PHE A 437 23.60 7.94 -25.05
C PHE A 437 23.15 7.02 -26.18
N THR A 438 22.74 5.79 -25.88
CA THR A 438 22.09 4.89 -26.85
C THR A 438 20.74 5.44 -27.31
N ILE A 439 19.96 6.07 -26.40
CA ILE A 439 18.72 6.76 -26.78
C ILE A 439 19.02 8.00 -27.62
N GLN A 440 20.03 8.80 -27.25
CA GLN A 440 20.38 10.01 -28.01
C GLN A 440 20.97 9.73 -29.39
N SER A 441 21.70 8.63 -29.56
CA SER A 441 22.31 8.25 -30.84
C SER A 441 21.33 7.59 -31.83
N ASN A 442 20.14 7.22 -31.36
CA ASN A 442 19.14 6.57 -32.19
C ASN A 442 18.51 7.56 -33.18
N SER A 443 18.58 7.21 -34.47
CA SER A 443 18.10 8.04 -35.59
C SER A 443 16.57 8.19 -35.67
N THR A 444 15.82 7.33 -34.99
CA THR A 444 14.35 7.26 -35.07
C THR A 444 13.65 7.74 -33.79
N MET A 445 14.31 7.64 -32.65
CA MET A 445 13.78 8.07 -31.36
C MET A 445 14.88 8.68 -30.51
N SER A 446 14.76 9.95 -30.13
CA SER A 446 15.69 10.63 -29.22
C SER A 446 14.92 11.52 -28.26
N ILE A 447 15.53 11.96 -27.15
CA ILE A 447 14.89 12.99 -26.30
C ILE A 447 15.10 14.31 -27.04
N LEU A 448 14.04 14.95 -27.51
CA LEU A 448 14.15 16.17 -28.33
C LEU A 448 13.99 17.45 -27.51
N GLN A 449 13.19 17.41 -26.44
CA GLN A 449 12.84 18.61 -25.67
C GLN A 449 14.05 19.15 -24.91
N PRO A 450 14.48 20.41 -25.17
CA PRO A 450 15.64 21.00 -24.51
C PRO A 450 15.49 21.14 -22.99
N SER A 451 14.28 21.44 -22.51
CA SER A 451 13.96 21.53 -21.08
C SER A 451 14.22 20.22 -20.34
N ILE A 452 13.74 19.09 -20.90
CA ILE A 452 13.99 17.74 -20.39
C ILE A 452 15.50 17.42 -20.42
N LYS A 453 16.19 17.69 -21.53
CA LYS A 453 17.64 17.49 -21.60
C LYS A 453 18.37 18.24 -20.50
N SER A 454 18.05 19.53 -20.32
CA SER A 454 18.65 20.37 -19.28
C SER A 454 18.41 19.82 -17.88
N ALA A 455 17.21 19.31 -17.60
CA ALA A 455 16.88 18.73 -16.30
C ALA A 455 17.68 17.44 -16.01
N LEU A 456 17.94 16.63 -17.04
CA LEU A 456 18.67 15.37 -16.93
C LEU A 456 20.19 15.56 -16.87
N ILE A 457 20.74 16.47 -17.67
CA ILE A 457 22.20 16.68 -17.82
C ILE A 457 22.89 16.86 -16.46
N ASN A 458 22.33 17.70 -15.59
CA ASN A 458 22.92 17.94 -14.27
C ASN A 458 23.00 16.67 -13.41
N ALA A 459 21.98 15.82 -13.45
CA ALA A 459 22.03 14.55 -12.72
C ALA A 459 22.95 13.52 -13.38
N LEU A 460 23.04 13.51 -14.72
CA LEU A 460 23.99 12.65 -15.44
C LEU A 460 25.45 13.04 -15.17
N TYR A 461 25.73 14.33 -14.92
CA TYR A 461 27.05 14.78 -14.47
C TYR A 461 27.41 14.24 -13.09
N GLU A 462 26.48 14.25 -12.13
CA GLU A 462 26.71 13.64 -10.82
C GLU A 462 26.93 12.11 -10.93
N ILE A 463 26.26 11.43 -11.87
CA ILE A 463 26.51 10.01 -12.16
C ILE A 463 27.91 9.81 -12.75
N LEU A 464 28.35 10.71 -13.64
CA LEU A 464 29.69 10.68 -14.23
C LEU A 464 30.79 10.92 -13.18
N ASP A 465 30.51 11.68 -12.12
CA ASP A 465 31.44 11.88 -10.99
C ASP A 465 31.76 10.56 -10.26
N LEU A 466 30.88 9.56 -10.31
CA LEU A 466 31.12 8.23 -9.74
C LEU A 466 31.93 7.31 -10.66
N CYS A 467 32.09 7.66 -11.94
CA CYS A 467 32.73 6.81 -12.94
C CYS A 467 34.26 7.00 -12.93
N SER A 468 34.99 5.89 -12.87
CA SER A 468 36.44 5.83 -13.07
C SER A 468 36.84 5.95 -14.55
N ASP A 469 38.14 6.02 -14.84
CA ASP A 469 38.63 6.01 -16.23
C ASP A 469 38.34 4.69 -16.96
N ASP A 470 38.37 3.57 -16.23
CA ASP A 470 38.00 2.25 -16.77
C ASP A 470 36.50 2.22 -17.12
N ASP A 471 35.65 2.81 -16.28
CA ASP A 471 34.21 2.91 -16.54
C ASP A 471 33.90 3.75 -17.78
N ARG A 472 34.65 4.85 -17.99
CA ARG A 472 34.52 5.67 -19.21
C ARG A 472 34.93 4.89 -20.45
N SER A 473 36.00 4.09 -20.35
CA SER A 473 36.43 3.20 -21.44
C SER A 473 35.38 2.13 -21.75
N PHE A 474 34.73 1.59 -20.71
CA PHE A 474 33.60 0.68 -20.85
C PHE A 474 32.43 1.35 -21.58
N ILE A 475 32.00 2.56 -21.18
CA ILE A 475 30.93 3.31 -21.86
C ILE A 475 31.26 3.50 -23.35
N MET A 476 32.48 3.93 -23.66
CA MET A 476 32.95 4.12 -25.03
C MET A 476 33.00 2.83 -25.86
N THR A 477 33.07 1.67 -25.22
CA THR A 477 33.05 0.37 -25.88
C THR A 477 31.63 -0.09 -26.20
N CYS A 478 30.67 0.21 -25.32
CA CYS A 478 29.27 -0.17 -25.49
C CYS A 478 28.50 0.69 -26.50
N LEU A 479 28.92 1.94 -26.72
CA LEU A 479 28.24 2.87 -27.61
C LEU A 479 28.62 2.66 -29.08
N ASP A 480 27.69 3.00 -29.98
CA ASP A 480 27.94 3.10 -31.41
C ASP A 480 28.70 4.39 -31.77
N ALA A 481 29.16 4.53 -33.02
CA ALA A 481 29.98 5.68 -33.41
C ALA A 481 29.32 7.06 -33.11
N PRO A 482 28.01 7.28 -33.39
CA PRO A 482 27.33 8.51 -33.00
C PRO A 482 27.24 8.67 -31.47
N GLY A 483 26.92 7.62 -30.72
CA GLY A 483 26.89 7.65 -29.25
C GLY A 483 28.25 8.00 -28.64
N LYS A 484 29.35 7.47 -29.20
CA LYS A 484 30.72 7.79 -28.80
C LYS A 484 31.05 9.27 -28.97
N LEU A 485 30.59 9.91 -30.04
CA LEU A 485 30.80 11.34 -30.28
C LEU A 485 30.02 12.17 -29.25
N LEU A 486 28.75 11.85 -29.04
CA LEU A 486 27.90 12.53 -28.05
C LEU A 486 28.46 12.41 -26.62
N PHE A 487 28.96 11.23 -26.23
CA PHE A 487 29.58 11.05 -24.92
C PHE A 487 30.88 11.85 -24.78
N LYS A 488 31.73 11.92 -25.81
CA LYS A 488 32.96 12.72 -25.79
C LYS A 488 32.66 14.21 -25.59
N GLU A 489 31.67 14.74 -26.30
CA GLU A 489 31.22 16.13 -26.14
C GLU A 489 30.68 16.37 -24.73
N PHE A 490 29.80 15.48 -24.25
CA PHE A 490 29.27 15.54 -22.90
C PHE A 490 30.37 15.54 -21.82
N TYR A 491 31.37 14.67 -21.98
CA TYR A 491 32.54 14.59 -21.07
C TYR A 491 33.39 15.87 -21.12
N SER A 492 33.59 16.45 -22.31
CA SER A 492 34.28 17.73 -22.46
C SER A 492 33.54 18.84 -21.72
N ASN A 493 32.22 18.93 -21.91
CA ASN A 493 31.37 19.92 -21.25
C ASN A 493 31.33 19.72 -19.73
N TRP A 494 31.28 18.48 -19.25
CA TRP A 494 31.39 18.17 -17.82
C TRP A 494 32.72 18.68 -17.26
N LYS A 495 33.82 18.40 -17.97
CA LYS A 495 35.16 18.82 -17.55
C LYS A 495 35.25 20.33 -17.47
N THR A 496 34.78 21.08 -18.47
CA THR A 496 34.88 22.56 -18.48
C THR A 496 33.92 23.24 -17.52
N ASN A 497 32.67 22.77 -17.42
CA ASN A 497 31.58 23.55 -16.82
C ASN A 497 31.10 23.02 -15.47
N HIS A 498 31.39 21.76 -15.12
CA HIS A 498 30.90 21.14 -13.88
C HIS A 498 32.03 20.72 -12.94
N LYS A 499 33.07 20.07 -13.44
CA LYS A 499 34.15 19.57 -12.57
C LYS A 499 34.96 20.70 -11.93
N TYR A 500 35.13 21.82 -12.65
CA TYR A 500 35.98 22.94 -12.24
C TYR A 500 35.21 24.23 -11.91
N SER A 501 33.87 24.21 -11.86
CA SER A 501 33.06 25.42 -11.55
C SER A 501 32.89 25.70 -10.05
N GLY A 502 33.53 24.91 -9.18
CA GLY A 502 33.57 25.09 -7.73
C GLY A 502 34.95 25.50 -7.18
N GLN A 503 35.84 26.03 -8.02
CA GLN A 503 37.08 26.70 -7.59
C GLN A 503 36.89 28.22 -7.52
#